data_AF-A0A9E4APE9-F1
#
_entry.id   AF-A0A9E4APE9-F1
#
_cell.length_a   1.000
_cell.length_b   1.000
_cell.length_c   1.000
_cell.angle_alpha   90.00
_cell.angle_beta   90.00
_cell.angle_gamma   90.00
#
_symmetry.space_group_name_H-M   'P 1'
#
loop_
_entity.id
_entity.type
_entity.pdbx_description
1 polymer ?
#
loop_
_entity_poly.entity_id
_entity_poly.type
_entity_poly.pdbx_seq_one_letter_code
_entity_poly.pdbx_strand_id
1 'polypeptide(L)'
;KNPNVYSLIHADLHTGNLISHGSRLHIIDFDDAGFGWHTYDFAVALSEIQDSESRKPLLDALFRGYERERHLEAWEKDLVPLFNVIRHLAHIGWIDARPDLTRDPAYKHRSYEYANNLLQDAVADAKPVIARMSHATESR
;
A
#
# COMPACT_ATOMS: atom_id res chain seq x y z
N LYS A 1 0.87 -19.80 -8.05
CA LYS A 1 1.39 -19.00 -6.91
C LYS A 1 0.75 -19.54 -5.62
N ASN A 2 1.39 -19.41 -4.46
CA ASN A 2 0.86 -19.92 -3.18
C ASN A 2 -0.42 -19.12 -2.77
N PRO A 3 -1.59 -19.76 -2.62
CA PRO A 3 -2.84 -19.06 -2.30
C PRO A 3 -2.88 -18.45 -0.90
N ASN A 4 -1.96 -18.82 -0.01
CA ASN A 4 -1.87 -18.26 1.33
C ASN A 4 -1.32 -16.84 1.35
N VAL A 5 -0.61 -16.42 0.29
CA VAL A 5 0.06 -15.11 0.21
C VAL A 5 -0.30 -14.34 -1.07
N TYR A 6 -1.01 -15.00 -2.01
CA TYR A 6 -1.39 -14.44 -3.30
C TYR A 6 -2.77 -14.94 -3.73
N SER A 7 -3.74 -14.05 -3.84
CA SER A 7 -5.08 -14.33 -4.36
C SER A 7 -5.74 -13.06 -4.90
N LEU A 8 -7.06 -13.06 -5.08
CA LEU A 8 -7.82 -11.83 -5.27
C LEU A 8 -7.57 -10.89 -4.09
N ILE A 9 -7.24 -9.64 -4.41
CA ILE A 9 -7.06 -8.50 -3.50
C ILE A 9 -7.91 -7.32 -3.99
N HIS A 10 -8.11 -6.31 -3.14
CA HIS A 10 -8.85 -5.11 -3.52
C HIS A 10 -8.01 -4.17 -4.39
N ALA A 11 -6.71 -4.08 -4.12
CA ALA A 11 -5.73 -3.20 -4.77
C ALA A 11 -5.97 -1.68 -4.62
N ASP A 12 -7.15 -1.24 -4.20
CA ASP A 12 -7.44 0.16 -3.85
C ASP A 12 -8.10 0.34 -2.46
N LEU A 13 -7.69 -0.44 -1.45
CA LEU A 13 -8.31 -0.44 -0.11
C LEU A 13 -7.85 0.74 0.77
N HIS A 14 -8.02 1.97 0.32
CA HIS A 14 -7.75 3.17 1.14
C HIS A 14 -8.98 3.59 1.95
N THR A 15 -8.82 4.53 2.89
CA THR A 15 -9.89 4.92 3.83
C THR A 15 -11.12 5.53 3.15
N GLY A 16 -10.96 6.09 1.95
CA GLY A 16 -12.07 6.58 1.13
C GLY A 16 -13.01 5.45 0.65
N ASN A 17 -12.50 4.23 0.54
CA ASN A 17 -13.23 3.04 0.10
C ASN A 17 -13.79 2.21 1.28
N LEU A 18 -13.79 2.78 2.49
CA LEU A 18 -14.37 2.19 3.70
C LEU A 18 -15.59 2.98 4.18
N ILE A 19 -16.76 2.32 4.20
CA ILE A 19 -18.00 2.88 4.75
C ILE A 19 -18.27 2.28 6.13
N SER A 20 -18.33 3.11 7.16
CA SER A 20 -18.76 2.70 8.49
C SER A 20 -20.28 2.79 8.63
N HIS A 21 -20.90 1.74 9.17
CA HIS A 21 -22.31 1.73 9.52
C HIS A 21 -22.53 0.98 10.83
N GLY A 22 -22.78 1.74 11.90
CA GLY A 22 -22.84 1.20 13.26
C GLY A 22 -21.51 0.55 13.65
N SER A 23 -21.55 -0.73 14.00
CA SER A 23 -20.36 -1.53 14.34
C SER A 23 -19.73 -2.27 13.16
N ARG A 24 -20.18 -2.00 11.93
CA ARG A 24 -19.70 -2.68 10.72
C ARG A 24 -18.91 -1.74 9.81
N LEU A 25 -17.95 -2.32 9.11
CA LEU A 25 -17.23 -1.70 8.00
C LEU A 25 -17.63 -2.40 6.71
N HIS A 26 -17.91 -1.62 5.68
CA HIS A 26 -18.22 -2.07 4.33
C HIS A 26 -17.13 -1.56 3.38
N ILE A 27 -16.65 -2.44 2.51
CA ILE A 27 -15.65 -2.13 1.49
C ILE A 27 -16.41 -1.90 0.17
N ILE A 28 -16.02 -0.87 -0.57
CA ILE A 28 -16.57 -0.51 -1.88
C ILE A 28 -15.45 -0.30 -2.89
N ASP A 29 -15.81 -0.10 -4.16
CA ASP A 29 -14.90 0.26 -5.26
C ASP A 29 -13.87 -0.82 -5.65
N PHE A 30 -14.39 -1.93 -6.19
CA PHE A 30 -13.59 -3.10 -6.59
C PHE A 30 -13.09 -3.02 -8.05
N ASP A 31 -13.10 -1.85 -8.70
CA ASP A 31 -12.74 -1.74 -10.12
C ASP A 31 -11.26 -2.04 -10.38
N ASP A 32 -10.39 -1.83 -9.39
CA ASP A 32 -8.96 -2.19 -9.42
C ASP A 32 -8.67 -3.60 -8.89
N ALA A 33 -9.70 -4.33 -8.42
CA ALA A 33 -9.51 -5.64 -7.80
C ALA A 33 -8.90 -6.65 -8.78
N GLY A 34 -7.95 -7.43 -8.28
CA GLY A 34 -7.18 -8.33 -9.12
C GLY A 34 -6.37 -9.34 -8.34
N PHE A 35 -5.68 -10.23 -9.06
CA PHE A 35 -4.81 -11.22 -8.43
C PHE A 35 -3.48 -10.57 -8.02
N GLY A 36 -3.23 -10.48 -6.72
CA GLY A 36 -2.06 -9.81 -6.16
C GLY A 36 -1.58 -10.45 -4.85
N TRP A 37 -0.46 -9.93 -4.35
CA TRP A 37 0.06 -10.31 -3.03
C TRP A 37 -0.82 -9.69 -1.95
N HIS A 38 -1.20 -10.45 -0.93
CA HIS A 38 -2.05 -9.93 0.16
C HIS A 38 -1.42 -8.73 0.85
N THR A 39 -0.08 -8.73 1.00
CA THR A 39 0.67 -7.61 1.57
C THR A 39 0.43 -6.28 0.84
N TYR A 40 0.10 -6.31 -0.44
CA TYR A 40 -0.15 -5.09 -1.21
C TYR A 40 -1.34 -4.29 -0.65
N ASP A 41 -2.41 -4.94 -0.19
CA ASP A 41 -3.57 -4.25 0.38
C ASP A 41 -3.21 -3.54 1.71
N PHE A 42 -2.25 -4.04 2.50
CA PHE A 42 -1.75 -3.29 3.67
C PHE A 42 -1.00 -2.02 3.28
N ALA A 43 -0.19 -2.09 2.21
CA ALA A 43 0.51 -0.92 1.72
C ALA A 43 -0.47 0.13 1.19
N VAL A 44 -1.50 -0.30 0.45
CA VAL A 44 -2.56 0.58 -0.07
C VAL A 44 -3.33 1.24 1.08
N ALA A 45 -3.74 0.48 2.10
CA ALA A 45 -4.51 1.00 3.24
C ALA A 45 -3.79 2.10 4.04
N LEU A 46 -2.46 2.15 3.97
CA LEU A 46 -1.64 3.13 4.66
C LEU A 46 -1.01 4.19 3.73
N SER A 47 -1.28 4.11 2.43
CA SER A 47 -0.58 4.92 1.42
C SER A 47 -0.83 6.43 1.58
N GLU A 48 -1.97 6.84 2.13
CA GLU A 48 -2.34 8.25 2.31
C GLU A 48 -1.96 8.79 3.71
N ILE A 49 -1.48 7.92 4.62
CA ILE A 49 -1.13 8.30 5.98
C ILE A 49 0.33 8.77 6.00
N GLN A 50 0.51 10.09 6.14
CA GLN A 50 1.82 10.76 6.14
C GLN A 50 2.48 10.80 7.52
N ASP A 51 1.69 10.81 8.60
CA ASP A 51 2.23 10.87 9.95
C ASP A 51 2.92 9.55 10.32
N SER A 52 4.25 9.59 10.39
CA SER A 52 5.09 8.44 10.71
C SER A 52 4.84 7.89 12.10
N GLU A 53 4.43 8.73 13.07
CA GLU A 53 4.10 8.29 14.42
C GLU A 53 2.81 7.46 14.43
N SER A 54 1.84 7.82 13.59
CA SER A 54 0.56 7.11 13.46
C SER A 54 0.63 5.87 12.57
N ARG A 55 1.51 5.83 11.57
CA ARG A 55 1.61 4.71 10.59
C ARG A 55 1.84 3.36 11.27
N LYS A 56 2.82 3.28 12.19
CA LYS A 56 3.19 1.99 12.81
C LYS A 56 2.06 1.41 13.68
N PRO A 57 1.44 2.17 14.61
CA PRO A 57 0.30 1.66 15.38
C PRO A 57 -0.86 1.17 14.52
N LEU A 58 -1.14 1.85 13.40
CA LEU A 58 -2.20 1.47 12.46
C LEU A 58 -1.85 0.20 11.70
N LEU A 59 -0.62 0.07 11.19
CA LEU A 59 -0.16 -1.16 10.55
C LEU A 59 -0.22 -2.36 11.51
N ASP A 60 0.24 -2.17 12.76
CA ASP A 60 0.18 -3.22 13.78
C ASP A 60 -1.28 -3.61 14.08
N ALA A 61 -2.22 -2.66 14.07
CA ALA A 61 -3.64 -2.94 14.23
C ALA A 61 -4.23 -3.71 13.04
N LEU A 62 -3.87 -3.36 11.81
CA LEU A 62 -4.25 -4.08 10.59
C LEU A 62 -3.74 -5.52 10.62
N PHE A 63 -2.47 -5.74 10.97
CA PHE A 63 -1.91 -7.08 11.12
C PHE A 63 -2.65 -7.88 12.17
N ARG A 64 -2.86 -7.34 13.37
CA ARG A 64 -3.62 -8.04 14.42
C ARG A 64 -5.04 -8.40 13.98
N GLY A 65 -5.70 -7.51 13.24
CA GLY A 65 -7.03 -7.77 12.70
C GLY A 65 -7.03 -8.89 11.67
N TYR A 66 -6.10 -8.85 10.72
CA TYR A 66 -5.96 -9.85 9.66
C TYR A 66 -5.54 -11.22 10.20
N GLU A 67 -4.65 -11.26 11.19
CA GLU A 67 -4.15 -12.49 11.84
C GLU A 67 -5.22 -13.29 12.57
N ARG A 68 -6.40 -12.70 12.81
CA ARG A 68 -7.56 -13.43 13.32
C ARG A 68 -8.16 -14.40 12.31
N GLU A 69 -7.98 -14.12 11.02
CA GLU A 69 -8.57 -14.90 9.92
C GLU A 69 -7.50 -15.65 9.11
N ARG A 70 -6.29 -15.10 8.99
CA ARG A 70 -5.19 -15.67 8.18
C ARG A 70 -3.84 -15.44 8.82
N HIS A 71 -3.00 -16.48 8.85
CA HIS A 71 -1.63 -16.35 9.32
C HIS A 71 -0.82 -15.39 8.42
N LEU A 72 0.02 -14.55 9.04
CA LEU A 72 1.00 -13.70 8.38
C LEU A 72 2.40 -14.03 8.85
N GLU A 73 3.26 -14.43 7.93
CA GLU A 73 4.67 -14.67 8.20
C GLU A 73 5.43 -13.35 8.41
N ALA A 74 6.56 -13.41 9.14
CA ALA A 74 7.38 -12.23 9.39
C ALA A 74 7.86 -11.55 8.10
N TRP A 75 8.23 -12.35 7.09
CA TRP A 75 8.68 -11.83 5.80
C TRP A 75 7.56 -11.12 5.04
N GLU A 76 6.29 -11.51 5.20
CA GLU A 76 5.16 -10.83 4.56
C GLU A 76 4.96 -9.43 5.15
N LYS A 77 5.13 -9.29 6.47
CA LYS A 77 5.06 -8.00 7.17
C LYS A 77 6.21 -7.08 6.76
N ASP A 78 7.41 -7.65 6.60
CA ASP A 78 8.61 -6.92 6.15
C ASP A 78 8.49 -6.38 4.71
N LEU A 79 7.61 -6.93 3.88
CA LEU A 79 7.43 -6.48 2.50
C LEU A 79 6.54 -5.22 2.36
N VAL A 80 5.84 -4.78 3.41
CA VAL A 80 4.94 -3.62 3.32
C VAL A 80 5.63 -2.36 2.80
N PRO A 81 6.83 -1.96 3.27
CA PRO A 81 7.53 -0.78 2.74
C PRO A 81 7.84 -0.87 1.24
N LEU A 82 8.19 -2.07 0.74
CA LEU A 82 8.45 -2.30 -0.68
C LEU A 82 7.18 -2.16 -1.51
N PHE A 83 6.06 -2.74 -1.04
CA PHE A 83 4.78 -2.57 -1.73
C PHE A 83 4.27 -1.13 -1.68
N ASN A 84 4.64 -0.35 -0.66
CA ASN A 84 4.29 1.06 -0.60
C ASN A 84 4.99 1.86 -1.72
N VAL A 85 6.28 1.57 -1.99
CA VAL A 85 6.98 2.13 -3.17
C VAL A 85 6.24 1.79 -4.46
N ILE A 86 5.83 0.52 -4.62
CA ILE A 86 5.08 0.07 -5.81
C ILE A 86 3.73 0.81 -5.92
N ARG A 87 2.99 0.99 -4.82
CA ARG A 87 1.71 1.72 -4.82
C ARG A 87 1.87 3.18 -5.24
N HIS A 88 2.90 3.87 -4.77
CA HIS A 88 3.15 5.26 -5.15
C HIS A 88 3.60 5.40 -6.61
N LEU A 89 4.43 4.47 -7.11
CA LEU A 89 4.76 4.43 -8.55
C LEU A 89 3.51 4.19 -9.41
N ALA A 90 2.63 3.26 -9.00
CA ALA A 90 1.36 3.02 -9.68
C ALA A 90 0.46 4.26 -9.65
N HIS A 91 0.40 4.98 -8.52
CA HIS A 91 -0.38 6.21 -8.41
C HIS A 91 0.14 7.31 -9.35
N ILE A 92 1.45 7.51 -9.45
CA ILE A 92 2.05 8.46 -10.42
C ILE A 92 1.66 8.08 -11.86
N GLY A 93 1.73 6.79 -12.20
CA GLY A 93 1.30 6.29 -13.50
C GLY A 93 -0.20 6.54 -13.77
N TRP A 94 -1.05 6.38 -12.75
CA TRP A 94 -2.47 6.66 -12.83
C TRP A 94 -2.76 8.14 -13.11
N ILE A 95 -2.05 9.06 -12.43
CA ILE A 95 -2.15 10.51 -12.66
C ILE A 95 -1.79 10.85 -14.11
N ASP A 96 -0.72 10.25 -14.64
CA ASP A 96 -0.29 10.48 -16.03
C ASP A 96 -1.30 9.95 -17.07
N ALA A 97 -1.90 8.79 -16.78
CA ALA A 97 -2.89 8.15 -17.63
C ALA A 97 -4.29 8.79 -17.57
N ARG A 98 -4.48 9.87 -16.81
CA ARG A 98 -5.76 10.61 -16.66
C ARG A 98 -5.61 12.10 -17.01
N PRO A 99 -5.31 12.43 -18.28
CA PRO A 99 -5.20 13.83 -18.72
C PRO A 99 -6.53 14.58 -18.62
N ASP A 100 -7.66 13.87 -18.60
CA ASP A 100 -9.01 14.41 -18.43
C ASP A 100 -9.27 14.94 -17.01
N LEU A 101 -8.71 14.28 -15.99
CA LEU A 101 -8.79 14.70 -14.58
C LEU A 101 -7.69 15.72 -14.23
N THR A 102 -6.63 15.80 -15.04
CA THR A 102 -5.47 16.67 -14.81
C THR A 102 -5.35 17.82 -15.81
N ARG A 103 -6.47 18.26 -16.40
CA ARG A 103 -6.50 19.34 -17.40
C ARG A 103 -6.00 20.69 -16.87
N ASP A 104 -6.25 20.97 -15.59
CA ASP A 104 -5.66 22.13 -14.93
C ASP A 104 -4.18 21.85 -14.63
N PRO A 105 -3.22 22.57 -15.25
CA PRO A 105 -1.80 22.36 -15.01
C PRO A 105 -1.41 22.52 -13.55
N ALA A 106 -2.08 23.41 -12.80
CA ALA A 106 -1.80 23.62 -11.40
C ALA A 106 -2.26 22.44 -10.54
N TYR A 107 -3.43 21.86 -10.84
CA TYR A 107 -3.90 20.62 -10.22
C TYR A 107 -2.94 19.46 -10.55
N LYS A 108 -2.60 19.27 -11.83
CA LYS A 108 -1.65 18.24 -12.28
C LYS A 108 -0.36 18.34 -11.47
N HIS A 109 0.25 19.52 -11.44
CA HIS A 109 1.50 19.76 -10.74
C HIS A 109 1.42 19.37 -9.25
N ARG A 110 0.40 19.86 -8.52
CA ARG A 110 0.21 19.50 -7.11
C ARG A 110 0.02 18.00 -6.89
N SER A 111 -0.71 17.32 -7.76
CA SER A 111 -0.90 15.87 -7.66
C SER A 111 0.41 15.10 -7.86
N TYR A 112 1.27 15.50 -8.80
CA TYR A 112 2.61 14.91 -8.94
C TYR A 112 3.51 15.22 -7.76
N GLU A 113 3.53 16.46 -7.28
CA GLU A 113 4.34 16.84 -6.11
C GLU A 113 3.94 16.02 -4.88
N TYR A 114 2.64 15.90 -4.64
CA TYR A 114 2.09 15.07 -3.56
C TYR A 114 2.51 13.60 -3.70
N ALA A 115 2.28 13.00 -4.87
CA ALA A 115 2.62 11.60 -5.09
C ALA A 115 4.14 11.34 -5.04
N ASN A 116 4.96 12.30 -5.50
CA ASN A 116 6.41 12.22 -5.44
C ASN A 116 6.93 12.31 -4.01
N ASN A 117 6.38 13.19 -3.17
CA ASN A 117 6.79 13.28 -1.76
C ASN A 117 6.54 11.96 -1.03
N LEU A 118 5.35 11.38 -1.20
CA LEU A 118 5.02 10.06 -0.63
C LEU A 118 5.93 8.95 -1.16
N LEU A 119 6.30 9.00 -2.45
CA LEU A 119 7.25 8.06 -3.02
C LEU A 119 8.63 8.17 -2.36
N GLN A 120 9.14 9.39 -2.12
CA GLN A 120 10.43 9.58 -1.46
C GLN A 120 10.44 9.00 -0.04
N ASP A 121 9.37 9.23 0.72
CA ASP A 121 9.21 8.68 2.06
C ASP A 121 9.14 7.15 2.03
N ALA A 122 8.35 6.58 1.12
CA ALA A 122 8.27 5.13 0.95
C ALA A 122 9.62 4.50 0.54
N VAL A 123 10.39 5.18 -0.32
CA VAL A 123 11.74 4.74 -0.70
C VAL A 123 12.67 4.78 0.51
N ALA A 124 12.60 5.79 1.36
CA ALA A 124 13.38 5.86 2.59
C ALA A 124 13.04 4.69 3.54
N ASP A 125 11.75 4.40 3.74
CA ASP A 125 11.26 3.28 4.56
C ASP A 125 11.67 1.91 4.00
N ALA A 126 11.77 1.77 2.68
CA ALA A 126 12.12 0.51 2.03
C ALA A 126 13.63 0.18 2.06
N LYS A 127 14.51 1.17 2.17
CA LYS A 127 15.98 0.97 2.15
C LYS A 127 16.48 -0.07 3.16
N PRO A 128 16.07 -0.05 4.45
CA PRO A 128 16.52 -1.04 5.42
C PRO A 128 16.03 -2.46 5.10
N VAL A 129 14.84 -2.59 4.50
CA VAL A 129 14.28 -3.89 4.08
C VAL A 129 15.13 -4.46 2.95
N ILE A 130 15.41 -3.66 1.93
CA ILE A 130 16.24 -4.06 0.78
C ILE A 130 17.62 -4.53 1.26
N ALA A 131 18.26 -3.77 2.15
CA ALA A 131 19.57 -4.14 2.68
C ALA A 131 19.55 -5.50 3.40
N ARG A 132 18.53 -5.77 4.23
CA ARG A 132 18.38 -7.08 4.90
C ARG A 132 18.17 -8.22 3.91
N MET A 133 17.40 -8.00 2.85
CA MET A 133 17.15 -9.00 1.82
C MET A 133 18.40 -9.33 1.00
N SER A 134 19.22 -8.33 0.64
CA SER A 134 20.47 -8.52 -0.10
C SER A 134 21.49 -9.36 0.68
N HIS A 135 21.64 -9.12 1.99
CA HIS A 135 22.54 -9.90 2.84
C HIS A 135 22.08 -11.36 3.06
N ALA A 136 20.77 -11.61 3.03
CA ALA A 136 20.22 -12.96 3.14
C ALA A 136 20.52 -13.83 1.90
N THR A 137 20.69 -13.21 0.73
CA THR A 137 21.08 -13.89 -0.52
C THR A 137 22.57 -14.17 -0.64
N GLU A 138 23.43 -13.38 0.01
CA GLU A 138 24.90 -13.59 0.00
C GLU A 138 25.36 -14.66 1.01
N SER A 139 24.50 -15.04 1.96
CA SER A 139 24.80 -16.02 3.01
C SER A 139 24.34 -17.46 2.65
N ARG A 140 23.95 -17.70 1.39
CA ARG A 140 23.55 -19.00 0.84
C ARG A 140 24.52 -19.43 -0.26
#